data_AF-A0AAU2QI04-F1
#
_entry.id   AF-A0AAU2QI04-F1
#
_cell.length_a   1.000
_cell.length_b   1.000
_cell.length_c   1.000
_cell.angle_alpha   90.00
_cell.angle_beta   90.00
_cell.angle_gamma   90.00
#
_symmetry.space_group_name_H-M   'P 1'
#
loop_
_entity.id
_entity.type
_entity.pdbx_description
1 polymer ?
#
loop_
_entity_poly.entity_id
_entity_poly.type
_entity_poly.pdbx_seq_one_letter_code
_entity_poly.pdbx_strand_id
1 'polypeptide(L)'
;MNARSALGKYGETLAARRLAEAGMTVLERNWRCGRTGEIDIVARDGEVLVVCEVKTRRTSAAGAFEHPMAAVTPEKAERLRGLAECWIHAHGGAPPGGVRIDLVGVLLPERGAPVVEHARGVA
;
A
#
# COMPACT_ATOMS: atom_id res chain seq x y z
N MET A 1 -8.21 -5.09 -20.96
CA MET A 1 -7.77 -4.72 -19.60
C MET A 1 -9.01 -4.78 -18.70
N ASN A 2 -8.98 -5.52 -17.58
CA ASN A 2 -10.18 -5.65 -16.74
C ASN A 2 -10.40 -4.40 -15.86
N ALA A 3 -11.66 -4.03 -15.60
CA ALA A 3 -12.00 -2.79 -14.89
C ALA A 3 -11.46 -2.75 -13.44
N ARG A 4 -11.31 -3.93 -12.81
CA ARG A 4 -10.78 -4.06 -11.45
C ARG A 4 -9.27 -3.75 -11.38
N SER A 5 -8.50 -4.14 -12.39
CA SER A 5 -7.07 -3.82 -12.51
C SER A 5 -6.84 -2.34 -12.80
N ALA A 6 -7.66 -1.73 -13.66
CA ALA A 6 -7.59 -0.29 -13.91
C ALA A 6 -7.88 0.52 -12.65
N LEU A 7 -8.90 0.13 -11.87
CA LEU A 7 -9.24 0.73 -10.60
C LEU A 7 -8.08 0.62 -9.59
N GLY A 8 -7.48 -0.57 -9.46
CA GLY A 8 -6.33 -0.79 -8.58
C GLY A 8 -5.14 0.11 -8.93
N LYS A 9 -4.75 0.16 -10.21
CA LYS A 9 -3.66 1.02 -10.69
C LYS A 9 -3.91 2.51 -10.45
N TYR A 10 -5.15 2.95 -10.62
CA TYR A 10 -5.52 4.33 -10.33
C TYR A 10 -5.37 4.64 -8.84
N GLY A 11 -5.88 3.78 -7.96
CA GLY A 11 -5.73 3.95 -6.52
C GLY A 11 -4.28 3.88 -6.05
N GLU A 12 -3.47 2.98 -6.59
CA GLU A 12 -2.03 2.91 -6.31
C GLU A 12 -1.30 4.20 -6.72
N THR A 13 -1.72 4.83 -7.82
CA THR A 13 -1.17 6.12 -8.26
C THR A 13 -1.52 7.24 -7.28
N LEU A 14 -2.76 7.28 -6.80
CA LEU A 14 -3.19 8.24 -5.78
C LEU A 14 -2.49 8.01 -4.44
N ALA A 15 -2.30 6.75 -4.06
CA ALA A 15 -1.58 6.38 -2.84
C ALA A 15 -0.11 6.80 -2.92
N ALA A 16 0.58 6.51 -4.02
CA ALA A 16 1.97 6.92 -4.22
C ALA A 16 2.12 8.44 -4.13
N ARG A 17 1.19 9.19 -4.74
CA ARG A 17 1.15 10.65 -4.63
C ARG A 17 0.97 11.12 -3.18
N ARG A 18 0.02 10.53 -2.44
CA ARG A 18 -0.25 10.90 -1.05
C ARG A 18 0.93 10.63 -0.11
N LEU A 19 1.68 9.55 -0.35
CA LEU A 19 2.90 9.23 0.39
C LEU A 19 4.02 10.22 0.08
N ALA A 20 4.19 10.59 -1.20
CA ALA A 20 5.16 11.60 -1.62
C ALA A 20 4.85 12.99 -1.02
N GLU A 21 3.57 13.39 -1.03
CA GLU A 21 3.11 14.63 -0.38
C GLU A 21 3.33 14.61 1.15
N ALA A 22 3.40 13.41 1.77
CA ALA A 22 3.75 13.24 3.17
C ALA A 22 5.27 13.28 3.44
N GLY A 23 6.10 13.54 2.43
CA GLY A 23 7.55 13.60 2.53
C GLY A 23 8.27 12.27 2.34
N MET A 24 7.56 11.19 1.99
CA MET A 24 8.16 9.89 1.74
C MET A 24 8.74 9.80 0.33
N THR A 25 9.80 9.01 0.16
CA THR A 25 10.32 8.66 -1.17
C THR A 25 9.69 7.35 -1.62
N VAL A 26 8.89 7.35 -2.69
CA VAL A 26 8.42 6.09 -3.30
C VAL A 26 9.60 5.43 -4.03
N LEU A 27 9.97 4.23 -3.60
CA LEU A 27 11.07 3.46 -4.18
C LEU A 27 10.58 2.59 -5.33
N GLU A 28 9.49 1.86 -5.10
CA GLU A 28 8.90 0.94 -6.06
C GLU A 28 7.38 0.86 -5.93
N ARG A 29 6.75 0.36 -7.00
CA ARG A 29 5.31 0.18 -7.11
C ARG A 29 5.02 -1.16 -7.77
N ASN A 30 4.03 -1.89 -7.26
CA ASN A 30 3.63 -3.21 -7.74
C ASN A 30 4.83 -4.16 -7.86
N TRP A 31 5.68 -4.16 -6.83
CA TRP A 31 6.87 -5.01 -6.77
C TRP A 31 6.46 -6.46 -6.54
N ARG A 32 7.10 -7.41 -7.24
CA ARG A 32 6.72 -8.82 -7.21
C ARG A 32 7.89 -9.69 -6.79
N CYS A 33 7.66 -10.55 -5.80
CA CYS A 33 8.59 -11.59 -5.41
C CYS A 33 8.13 -12.95 -5.94
N GLY A 34 8.39 -13.24 -7.22
CA GLY A 34 8.07 -14.52 -7.84
C GLY A 34 6.62 -14.97 -7.55
N ARG A 35 6.47 -16.15 -6.92
CA ARG A 35 5.16 -16.69 -6.50
C ARG A 35 4.77 -16.34 -5.06
N THR A 36 5.66 -15.72 -4.29
CA THR A 36 5.45 -15.35 -2.88
C THR A 36 4.38 -14.26 -2.75
N GLY A 37 4.38 -13.30 -3.67
CA GLY A 37 3.37 -12.24 -3.70
C GLY A 37 3.88 -10.93 -4.27
N GLU A 38 3.15 -9.88 -3.93
CA GLU A 38 3.41 -8.52 -4.41
C GLU A 38 3.25 -7.52 -3.28
N ILE A 39 4.01 -6.44 -3.36
CA ILE A 39 3.87 -5.23 -2.54
C ILE A 39 3.31 -4.13 -3.45
N ASP A 40 2.22 -3.50 -3.03
CA ASP A 40 1.61 -2.43 -3.82
C ASP A 40 2.54 -1.22 -3.94
N ILE A 41 3.11 -0.76 -2.82
CA ILE A 41 4.09 0.34 -2.82
C ILE A 41 5.18 0.06 -1.78
N VAL A 42 6.43 0.22 -2.20
CA VAL A 42 7.59 0.31 -1.30
C VAL A 42 8.04 1.76 -1.26
N ALA A 43 8.15 2.32 -0.06
CA ALA A 43 8.57 3.70 0.16
C ALA A 43 9.62 3.79 1.27
N ARG A 44 10.24 4.95 1.38
CA ARG A 44 11.20 5.30 2.43
C ARG A 44 10.74 6.53 3.18
N ASP A 45 10.80 6.45 4.51
CA ASP A 45 10.44 7.50 5.44
C ASP A 45 11.59 7.71 6.43
N GLY A 46 12.52 8.62 6.09
CA GLY A 46 13.81 8.71 6.74
C GLY A 46 14.62 7.42 6.56
N GLU A 47 14.98 6.78 7.68
CA GLU A 47 15.71 5.50 7.70
C GLU A 47 14.79 4.27 7.69
N VAL A 48 13.48 4.46 7.67
CA VAL A 48 12.48 3.37 7.73
C VAL A 48 12.09 2.94 6.32
N LEU A 49 12.13 1.64 6.05
CA LEU A 49 11.48 1.05 4.88
C LEU A 49 9.99 0.89 5.17
N VAL A 50 9.16 1.43 4.29
CA VAL A 50 7.71 1.37 4.42
C VAL A 50 7.15 0.46 3.33
N VAL A 51 6.46 -0.60 3.76
CA VAL A 51 5.69 -1.49 2.89
C VAL A 51 4.23 -1.10 3.03
N CYS A 52 3.65 -0.59 1.94
CA CYS A 52 2.29 -0.10 1.92
C CYS A 52 1.39 -1.06 1.14
N GLU A 53 0.28 -1.45 1.77
CA GLU A 53 -0.87 -2.03 1.08
C GLU A 53 -1.82 -0.91 0.63
N VAL A 54 -2.43 -1.02 -0.55
CA VAL A 54 -3.39 -0.05 -1.09
C VAL A 54 -4.77 -0.68 -1.26
N LYS A 55 -5.75 -0.18 -0.51
CA LYS A 55 -7.15 -0.62 -0.62
C LYS A 55 -7.98 0.43 -1.35
N THR A 56 -8.35 0.14 -2.60
CA THR A 56 -9.22 1.01 -3.40
C THR A 56 -10.67 0.53 -3.40
N ARG A 57 -11.62 1.44 -3.18
CA ARG A 57 -13.07 1.16 -3.20
C ARG A 57 -13.83 2.26 -3.93
N ARG A 58 -14.98 1.89 -4.53
CA ARG A 58 -15.98 2.82 -5.06
C ARG A 58 -17.17 2.86 -4.11
N THR A 59 -17.75 4.04 -3.89
CA THR A 59 -18.86 4.22 -2.93
C THR A 59 -20.14 3.47 -3.30
N SER A 60 -20.39 3.16 -4.58
CA SER A 60 -21.56 2.38 -5.02
C SER A 60 -21.35 0.87 -5.08
N ALA A 61 -20.18 0.38 -4.66
CA ALA A 61 -19.98 -1.06 -4.54
C ALA A 61 -20.71 -1.60 -3.30
N ALA A 62 -21.46 -2.70 -3.44
CA ALA A 62 -21.97 -3.45 -2.29
C ALA A 62 -20.80 -3.78 -1.34
N GLY A 63 -20.87 -3.31 -0.10
CA GLY A 63 -19.75 -3.37 0.87
C GLY A 63 -19.03 -2.04 1.12
N ALA A 64 -19.49 -0.91 0.58
CA ALA A 64 -19.00 0.43 0.94
C ALA A 64 -19.19 0.81 2.42
N PHE A 65 -19.85 -0.05 3.22
CA PHE A 65 -19.98 0.07 4.66
C PHE A 65 -18.69 -0.31 5.41
N GLU A 66 -17.77 -1.06 4.80
CA GLU A 66 -16.44 -1.29 5.38
C GLU A 66 -15.48 -0.17 4.99
N HIS A 67 -14.98 0.53 6.01
CA HIS A 67 -13.99 1.60 5.86
C HIS A 67 -12.76 1.09 5.09
N PRO A 68 -12.20 1.83 4.11
CA PRO A 68 -11.05 1.38 3.33
C PRO A 68 -9.82 1.09 4.23
N MET A 69 -9.77 1.71 5.40
CA MET A 69 -8.76 1.47 6.45
C MET A 69 -9.07 0.29 7.39
N ALA A 70 -10.01 -0.59 7.05
CA ALA A 70 -10.24 -1.81 7.84
C ALA A 70 -8.91 -2.53 8.10
N ALA A 71 -8.73 -2.98 9.34
CA ALA A 71 -7.46 -3.47 9.88
C ALA A 71 -6.80 -4.51 8.96
N VAL A 72 -5.46 -4.49 8.93
CA VAL A 72 -4.68 -5.57 8.31
C VAL A 72 -4.84 -6.80 9.20
N THR A 73 -5.31 -7.90 8.63
CA THR A 73 -5.45 -9.15 9.40
C THR A 73 -4.07 -9.69 9.77
N PRO A 74 -3.93 -10.49 10.85
CA PRO A 74 -2.65 -11.10 11.21
C PRO A 74 -2.01 -11.88 10.06
N GLU A 75 -2.79 -12.64 9.28
CA GLU A 75 -2.23 -13.39 8.14
C GLU A 75 -1.68 -12.45 7.06
N LYS A 76 -2.35 -11.32 6.84
CA LYS A 76 -1.91 -10.33 5.86
C LYS A 76 -0.66 -9.58 6.35
N ALA A 77 -0.58 -9.28 7.64
CA ALA A 77 0.60 -8.70 8.25
C ALA A 77 1.82 -9.62 8.09
N GLU A 78 1.70 -10.91 8.45
CA GLU A 78 2.77 -11.89 8.28
C GLU A 78 3.23 -12.00 6.82
N ARG A 79 2.29 -12.03 5.87
CA ARG A 79 2.62 -12.05 4.45
C ARG A 79 3.40 -10.81 4.01
N LEU A 80 3.01 -9.63 4.49
CA LEU A 80 3.69 -8.38 4.17
C LEU A 80 5.09 -8.32 4.79
N ARG A 81 5.29 -8.87 6.00
CA ARG A 81 6.62 -9.00 6.61
C ARG A 81 7.55 -9.88 5.77
N GLY A 82 7.08 -11.07 5.35
CA GLY A 82 7.88 -11.94 4.48
C GLY A 82 8.20 -11.32 3.12
N LEU A 83 7.29 -10.53 2.54
CA LEU A 83 7.57 -9.78 1.32
C LEU A 83 8.56 -8.64 1.54
N ALA A 84 8.50 -7.95 2.68
CA ALA A 84 9.49 -6.93 3.05
C ALA A 84 10.90 -7.54 3.15
N GLU A 85 11.03 -8.70 3.77
CA GLU A 85 12.30 -9.45 3.84
C GLU A 85 12.83 -9.79 2.45
N CYS A 86 11.95 -10.27 1.56
CA CYS A 86 12.33 -10.56 0.17
C CYS A 86 12.81 -9.30 -0.56
N TRP A 87 12.15 -8.16 -0.35
CA TRP A 87 12.55 -6.88 -0.94
C TRP A 87 13.93 -6.45 -0.41
N ILE A 88 14.14 -6.54 0.91
CA ILE A 88 15.41 -6.25 1.58
C ILE A 88 16.55 -7.09 1.02
N HIS A 89 16.34 -8.40 0.87
CA HIS A 89 17.35 -9.31 0.30
C HIS A 89 17.70 -8.95 -1.15
N ALA A 90 16.71 -8.53 -1.95
CA ALA A 90 16.94 -8.12 -3.34
C ALA A 90 17.65 -6.77 -3.47
N HIS A 91 17.59 -5.90 -2.45
CA HIS A 91 18.03 -4.49 -2.53
C HIS A 91 19.21 -4.14 -1.60
N GLY A 92 19.96 -5.13 -1.14
CA GLY A 92 21.26 -4.89 -0.50
C GLY A 92 21.25 -4.75 1.01
N GLY A 93 20.18 -5.15 1.69
CA GLY A 93 20.19 -5.35 3.14
C GLY A 93 19.23 -4.47 3.94
N ALA A 94 19.21 -4.71 5.25
CA ALA A 94 18.17 -4.18 6.13
C ALA A 94 18.30 -2.65 6.32
N PRO A 95 17.18 -1.92 6.30
CA PRO A 95 17.16 -0.48 6.58
C PRO A 95 17.53 -0.21 8.06
N PRO A 96 18.31 0.84 8.38
CA PRO A 96 18.69 1.15 9.76
C PRO A 96 17.51 1.46 10.68
N GLY A 97 16.44 2.07 10.14
CA GLY A 97 15.22 2.40 10.87
C GLY A 97 14.20 1.26 10.94
N GLY A 98 14.54 0.07 10.43
CA GLY A 98 13.63 -1.08 10.38
C GLY A 98 12.54 -0.96 9.33
N VAL A 99 11.52 -1.81 9.46
CA VAL A 99 10.40 -1.92 8.53
C VAL A 99 9.11 -1.50 9.21
N ARG A 100 8.29 -0.73 8.50
CA ARG A 100 6.93 -0.38 8.91
C ARG A 100 5.92 -0.81 7.85
N ILE A 101 4.83 -1.42 8.30
CA ILE A 101 3.70 -1.75 7.42
C ILE A 101 2.67 -0.64 7.53
N ASP A 102 2.37 0.00 6.42
CA ASP A 102 1.38 1.06 6.30
C ASP A 102 0.20 0.60 5.44
N LEU A 103 -0.95 1.25 5.61
CA LEU A 103 -2.13 1.06 4.78
C LEU A 103 -2.52 2.39 4.15
N VAL A 104 -2.84 2.36 2.86
CA VAL A 104 -3.43 3.50 2.15
C VAL A 104 -4.81 3.14 1.64
N GLY A 105 -5.81 3.82 2.17
CA GLY A 105 -7.20 3.71 1.76
C GLY A 105 -7.52 4.74 0.69
N VAL A 106 -8.09 4.28 -0.43
CA VAL A 106 -8.56 5.15 -1.51
C VAL A 106 -10.06 4.93 -1.71
N LEU A 107 -10.84 5.97 -1.40
CA LEU A 107 -12.27 5.99 -1.63
C LEU A 107 -12.58 6.87 -2.84
N LEU A 108 -13.19 6.25 -3.85
CA LEU A 108 -13.65 6.91 -5.06
C LEU A 108 -15.16 7.11 -4.99
N PRO A 109 -15.65 8.33 -4.70
CA PRO A 109 -17.07 8.60 -4.76
C PRO A 109 -17.56 8.59 -6.22
N GLU A 110 -18.86 8.40 -6.41
CA GLU A 110 -19.49 8.52 -7.74
C GLU A 110 -19.37 9.94 -8.30
N ARG A 111 -19.32 10.95 -7.41
CA ARG A 111 -19.16 12.36 -7.73
C ARG A 111 -18.21 13.01 -6.73
N GLY A 112 -17.36 13.91 -7.20
CA GLY A 112 -16.40 14.64 -6.36
C GLY A 112 -14.98 14.05 -6.39
N ALA A 113 -14.10 14.61 -5.57
CA ALA A 113 -12.70 14.22 -5.51
C ALA A 113 -12.51 12.89 -4.76
N PRO A 114 -11.52 12.07 -5.14
CA PRO A 114 -11.07 10.94 -4.34
C PRO A 114 -10.66 11.36 -2.93
N VAL A 115 -10.97 10.53 -1.94
CA VAL A 115 -10.45 10.65 -0.58
C VAL A 115 -9.33 9.63 -0.42
N VAL A 116 -8.16 10.09 0.03
CA VAL A 116 -7.01 9.23 0.26
C VAL A 116 -6.55 9.38 1.70
N GLU A 117 -6.58 8.28 2.43
CA GLU A 117 -6.18 8.20 3.83
C GLU A 117 -4.98 7.28 3.97
N HIS A 118 -4.08 7.62 4.88
CA HIS A 118 -2.86 6.87 5.14
C HIS A 118 -2.78 6.61 6.64
N ALA A 119 -2.80 5.33 7.03
CA ALA A 119 -2.47 4.91 8.38
C ALA A 119 -1.08 4.30 8.41
N ARG A 120 -0.31 4.74 9.40
CA ARG A 120 1.04 4.28 9.66
C ARG A 120 1.04 3.15 10.68
N GLY A 121 1.94 2.18 10.52
CA GLY A 121 2.21 1.15 11.53
C GLY A 121 0.98 0.32 11.90
N VAL A 122 0.28 -0.19 10.89
CA VAL A 122 -0.96 -0.97 11.07
C VAL A 122 -0.70 -2.42 11.49
N ALA A 123 0.56 -2.84 11.51
CA ALA A 123 1.02 -4.16 11.93
C ALA A 123 2.49 -4.10 12.42
#